data_AF-A0ABC8RMV3-F1
#
_entry.id   AF-A0ABC8RMV3-F1
#
_cell.length_a   1.000
_cell.length_b   1.000
_cell.length_c   1.000
_cell.angle_alpha   90.00
_cell.angle_beta   90.00
_cell.angle_gamma   90.00
#
_symmetry.space_group_name_H-M   'P 1'
#
loop_
_entity.id
_entity.type
_entity.pdbx_description
1 polymer ?
#
loop_
_entity_poly.entity_id
_entity_poly.type
_entity_poly.pdbx_seq_one_letter_code
_entity_poly.pdbx_strand_id
1 'polypeptide(L)'
;MFGCFQCGVEVATTLVYEEEFHFVIEWKEAMLFAAIKRLQDNGASFFVLDLRDNLGGLVQAGIETAKLFLTEGETVAYTVGRDPHYVNNIAAETAPLISAPVIVLVNNSTASASEIVATALHDNCKAVLVGERTFGKGLIQSVFELHDGSGLVVTVGKYVTPNHMDINGNGIEPDFHNFPAWNEPRFHPHLTVTIPEFRPEGADDLIGLPIDSQTQS
;
A
#
# COMPACT_ATOMS: atom_id res chain seq x y z
N MET A 1 16.59 7.29 24.37
CA MET A 1 15.51 8.02 23.69
C MET A 1 14.69 6.95 22.99
N PHE A 2 13.48 6.71 23.49
CA PHE A 2 12.78 5.42 23.39
C PHE A 2 12.21 5.19 21.98
N GLY A 3 12.64 4.08 21.36
CA GLY A 3 12.08 3.56 20.12
C GLY A 3 10.73 2.86 20.35
N CYS A 4 9.99 2.71 19.27
CA CYS A 4 8.67 2.10 19.15
C CYS A 4 8.65 0.61 19.56
N PHE A 5 8.90 0.30 20.83
CA PHE A 5 8.91 -1.05 21.40
C PHE A 5 7.82 -1.18 22.47
N GLN A 6 6.56 -0.98 22.10
CA GLN A 6 5.42 -1.33 22.95
C GLN A 6 4.18 -1.72 22.12
N CYS A 7 4.33 -2.61 21.15
CA CYS A 7 3.21 -3.38 20.61
C CYS A 7 3.31 -4.82 21.14
N GLY A 8 2.62 -5.08 22.26
CA GLY A 8 2.37 -6.44 22.71
C GLY A 8 1.33 -7.06 21.79
N VAL A 9 1.73 -8.08 21.01
CA VAL A 9 0.83 -8.78 20.08
C VAL A 9 0.38 -10.08 20.75
N GLU A 10 -0.89 -10.16 21.13
CA GLU A 10 -1.55 -11.42 21.50
C GLU A 10 -2.43 -11.82 20.29
N VAL A 11 -2.02 -12.87 19.57
CA VAL A 11 -2.53 -13.19 18.22
C VAL A 11 -3.66 -14.22 18.29
N ALA A 12 -4.89 -13.80 18.02
CA ALA A 12 -5.94 -14.70 17.50
C ALA A 12 -5.89 -14.60 15.97
N THR A 13 -5.61 -15.72 15.29
CA THR A 13 -5.21 -15.73 13.87
C THR A 13 -6.38 -16.17 12.98
N THR A 14 -6.90 -15.26 12.16
CA THR A 14 -7.57 -15.60 10.89
C THR A 14 -6.75 -14.92 9.79
N LEU A 15 -5.92 -15.71 9.10
CA LEU A 15 -5.15 -15.27 7.94
C LEU A 15 -6.03 -15.42 6.70
N VAL A 16 -6.28 -14.32 6.00
CA VAL A 16 -6.73 -14.38 4.60
C VAL A 16 -5.57 -13.92 3.74
N TYR A 17 -5.01 -14.88 3.02
CA TYR A 17 -3.94 -14.70 2.04
C TYR A 17 -4.60 -14.78 0.66
N GLU A 18 -4.36 -13.80 -0.20
CA GLU A 18 -4.84 -13.80 -1.59
C GLU A 18 -3.62 -13.58 -2.50
N GLU A 19 -3.24 -14.62 -3.25
CA GLU A 19 -1.98 -14.66 -4.04
C GLU A 19 -2.03 -13.93 -5.39
N GLU A 20 -3.15 -13.32 -5.77
CA GLU A 20 -3.35 -12.78 -7.13
C GLU A 20 -3.34 -11.26 -7.24
N PHE A 21 -2.54 -10.56 -6.44
CA PHE A 21 -2.35 -9.12 -6.62
C PHE A 21 -1.03 -8.78 -7.32
N HIS A 22 -0.95 -9.13 -8.60
CA HIS A 22 0.01 -8.47 -9.50
C HIS A 22 -0.41 -7.00 -9.67
N PHE A 23 0.42 -6.09 -9.17
CA PHE A 23 0.15 -4.66 -9.11
C PHE A 23 0.22 -4.00 -10.50
N VAL A 24 -0.90 -4.02 -11.23
CA VAL A 24 -1.16 -3.06 -12.31
C VAL A 24 -2.10 -2.01 -11.75
N ILE A 25 -1.71 -0.75 -11.89
CA ILE A 25 -2.40 0.43 -11.36
C ILE A 25 -3.70 0.63 -12.14
N GLU A 26 -4.70 -0.16 -11.76
CA GLU A 26 -6.10 0.04 -12.04
C GLU A 26 -6.94 -0.37 -10.81
N TRP A 27 -6.40 -0.19 -9.60
CA TRP A 27 -7.24 -0.19 -8.40
C TRP A 27 -8.16 1.02 -8.47
N LYS A 28 -9.41 0.81 -8.88
CA LYS A 28 -10.49 1.66 -8.38
C LYS A 28 -10.46 1.49 -6.87
N GLU A 29 -10.20 2.56 -6.11
CA GLU A 29 -10.19 2.58 -4.63
C GLU A 29 -11.33 1.76 -4.01
N ALA A 30 -12.48 1.72 -4.69
CA ALA A 30 -13.63 0.89 -4.38
C ALA A 30 -13.35 -0.62 -4.23
N MET A 31 -12.42 -1.20 -4.98
CA MET A 31 -12.10 -2.64 -4.92
C MET A 31 -11.28 -2.97 -3.67
N LEU A 32 -10.27 -2.15 -3.35
CA LEU A 32 -9.49 -2.31 -2.12
C LEU A 32 -10.38 -2.14 -0.89
N PHE A 33 -11.23 -1.11 -0.90
CA PHE A 33 -12.26 -0.89 0.13
C PHE A 33 -13.15 -2.11 0.32
N ALA A 34 -13.70 -2.66 -0.77
CA ALA A 34 -14.61 -3.79 -0.72
C ALA A 34 -13.92 -5.06 -0.19
N ALA A 35 -12.69 -5.32 -0.61
CA ALA A 35 -11.89 -6.45 -0.14
C ALA A 35 -11.66 -6.35 1.37
N ILE A 36 -11.17 -5.20 1.84
CA ILE A 36 -10.91 -4.96 3.26
C ILE A 36 -12.17 -5.11 4.09
N LYS A 37 -13.27 -4.47 3.67
CA LYS A 37 -14.54 -4.56 4.38
C LYS A 37 -15.03 -6.01 4.48
N ARG A 38 -14.97 -6.77 3.37
CA ARG A 38 -15.31 -8.19 3.35
C ARG A 38 -14.45 -9.01 4.32
N LEU A 39 -13.15 -8.72 4.39
CA LEU A 39 -12.24 -9.40 5.32
C LEU A 39 -12.56 -9.05 6.78
N GLN A 40 -12.88 -7.79 7.09
CA GLN A 40 -13.32 -7.37 8.42
C GLN A 40 -14.65 -8.05 8.80
N ASP A 41 -15.62 -8.08 7.89
CA ASP A 41 -16.91 -8.73 8.10
C ASP A 41 -16.75 -10.24 8.36
N ASN A 42 -15.68 -10.85 7.84
CA ASN A 42 -15.29 -12.24 8.08
C ASN A 42 -14.38 -12.44 9.32
N GLY A 43 -14.17 -11.40 10.14
CA GLY A 43 -13.44 -11.49 11.40
C GLY A 43 -11.92 -11.40 11.29
N ALA A 44 -11.39 -10.82 10.22
CA ALA A 44 -9.95 -10.54 10.11
C ALA A 44 -9.49 -9.63 11.27
N SER A 45 -8.47 -10.08 12.00
CA SER A 45 -7.92 -9.35 13.16
C SER A 45 -6.68 -8.51 12.82
N PHE A 46 -6.09 -8.74 11.65
CA PHE A 46 -4.96 -7.98 11.09
C PHE A 46 -4.94 -8.15 9.57
N PHE A 47 -4.13 -7.33 8.89
CA PHE A 47 -3.97 -7.37 7.44
C PHE A 47 -2.51 -7.59 7.04
N VAL A 48 -2.31 -8.25 5.91
CA VAL A 48 -1.01 -8.29 5.23
C VAL A 48 -1.14 -7.55 3.91
N LEU A 49 -0.37 -6.49 3.74
CA LEU A 49 -0.29 -5.71 2.50
C LEU A 49 1.00 -6.07 1.78
N ASP A 50 0.89 -6.79 0.67
CA ASP A 50 2.06 -7.17 -0.12
C ASP A 50 2.41 -6.10 -1.16
N LEU A 51 3.53 -5.41 -0.96
CA LEU A 51 4.09 -4.42 -1.88
C LEU A 51 5.39 -4.90 -2.53
N ARG A 52 5.73 -6.19 -2.43
CA ARG A 52 6.88 -6.75 -3.13
C ARG A 52 6.68 -6.65 -4.64
N ASP A 53 7.77 -6.39 -5.35
CA ASP A 53 7.79 -6.28 -6.82
C ASP A 53 6.90 -5.18 -7.39
N ASN A 54 6.49 -4.25 -6.53
CA ASN A 54 5.66 -3.12 -6.88
C ASN A 54 6.49 -1.84 -7.06
N LEU A 55 6.75 -1.50 -8.33
CA LEU A 55 7.53 -0.33 -8.74
C LEU A 55 6.82 1.03 -8.47
N GLY A 56 5.62 1.00 -7.88
CA GLY A 56 4.79 2.15 -7.58
C GLY A 56 3.94 2.56 -8.78
N GLY A 57 3.82 3.87 -8.98
CA GLY A 57 3.23 4.52 -10.15
C GLY A 57 2.39 5.74 -9.76
N LEU A 58 1.06 5.74 -9.90
CA LEU A 58 0.27 6.94 -9.55
C LEU A 58 0.38 7.25 -8.04
N VAL A 59 1.14 8.30 -7.71
CA VAL A 59 1.42 8.66 -6.32
C VAL A 59 0.16 9.05 -5.56
N GLN A 60 -0.80 9.72 -6.20
CA GLN A 60 -2.06 10.07 -5.54
C GLN A 60 -2.81 8.82 -5.06
N ALA A 61 -2.85 7.76 -5.85
CA ALA A 61 -3.48 6.50 -5.46
C ALA A 61 -2.79 5.87 -4.23
N GLY A 62 -1.46 5.95 -4.16
CA GLY A 62 -0.71 5.53 -2.97
C GLY A 62 -1.04 6.37 -1.74
N ILE A 63 -1.13 7.69 -1.88
CA ILE A 63 -1.53 8.60 -0.80
C ILE A 63 -2.92 8.25 -0.27
N GLU A 64 -3.90 8.11 -1.15
CA GLU A 64 -5.28 7.79 -0.75
C GLU A 64 -5.36 6.38 -0.13
N THR A 65 -4.59 5.42 -0.63
CA THR A 65 -4.47 4.09 -0.02
C THR A 65 -3.94 4.17 1.40
N ALA A 66 -2.88 4.94 1.66
CA ALA A 66 -2.32 5.09 3.00
C ALA A 66 -3.34 5.72 3.97
N LYS A 67 -4.07 6.75 3.51
CA LYS A 67 -5.10 7.43 4.31
C LYS A 67 -6.20 6.51 4.83
N LEU A 68 -6.48 5.39 4.18
CA LEU A 68 -7.47 4.41 4.66
C LEU A 68 -7.14 3.85 6.06
N PHE A 69 -5.86 3.86 6.45
CA PHE A 69 -5.37 3.31 7.71
C PHE A 69 -4.96 4.39 8.72
N LEU A 70 -4.80 5.63 8.27
CA LEU A 70 -4.28 6.72 9.08
C LEU A 70 -5.39 7.45 9.82
N THR A 71 -5.09 7.84 11.06
CA THR A 71 -5.97 8.70 11.85
C THR A 71 -5.93 10.12 11.30
N GLU A 72 -7.06 10.82 11.37
CA GLU A 72 -7.14 12.22 10.94
C GLU A 72 -6.00 13.06 11.55
N GLY A 73 -5.27 13.79 10.71
CA GLY A 73 -4.11 14.59 11.07
C GLY A 73 -2.76 13.86 11.04
N GLU A 74 -2.73 12.53 10.94
CA GLU A 74 -1.48 11.78 10.74
C GLU A 74 -0.89 12.08 9.36
N THR A 75 0.44 12.21 9.30
CA THR A 75 1.14 12.62 8.08
C THR A 75 1.37 11.41 7.19
N VAL A 76 0.99 11.50 5.91
CA VAL A 76 1.32 10.51 4.88
C VAL A 76 2.76 10.71 4.41
N ALA A 77 3.09 11.93 3.97
CA ALA A 77 4.42 12.30 3.50
C ALA A 77 4.58 13.81 3.46
N TYR A 78 5.83 14.27 3.49
CA TYR A 78 6.18 15.63 3.12
C TYR A 78 6.65 15.69 1.67
N THR A 79 6.38 16.80 1.00
CA THR A 79 7.07 17.17 -0.24
C THR A 79 8.08 18.26 0.06
N VAL A 80 9.27 18.14 -0.53
CA VAL A 80 10.34 19.15 -0.41
C VAL A 80 10.88 19.46 -1.81
N GLY A 81 10.83 20.72 -2.19
CA GLY A 81 11.31 21.21 -3.48
C GLY A 81 11.88 22.62 -3.39
N ARG A 82 12.44 23.11 -4.51
CA ARG A 82 12.95 24.48 -4.62
C ARG A 82 11.83 25.50 -4.75
N ASP A 83 10.75 25.12 -5.43
CA ASP A 83 9.56 25.94 -5.57
C ASP A 83 8.62 25.68 -4.38
N PRO A 84 8.11 26.74 -3.71
CA PRO A 84 7.19 26.62 -2.58
C PRO A 84 5.96 25.72 -2.84
N HIS A 85 5.51 25.57 -4.09
CA HIS A 85 4.41 24.66 -4.43
C HIS A 85 4.72 23.18 -4.15
N TYR A 86 6.01 22.81 -4.05
CA TYR A 86 6.45 21.45 -3.73
C TYR A 86 6.96 21.35 -2.29
N VAL A 87 6.49 22.24 -1.40
CA VAL A 87 6.78 22.21 0.03
C VAL A 87 5.47 22.08 0.79
N ASN A 88 5.01 20.85 0.99
CA ASN A 88 3.73 20.57 1.64
C ASN A 88 3.83 19.45 2.68
N ASN A 89 2.93 19.48 3.65
CA ASN A 89 2.57 18.33 4.47
C ASN A 89 1.31 17.68 3.87
N ILE A 90 1.39 16.41 3.51
CA ILE A 90 0.24 15.62 3.07
C ILE A 90 -0.20 14.79 4.28
N ALA A 91 -1.40 15.05 4.79
CA ALA A 91 -1.93 14.37 5.96
C ALA A 91 -3.27 13.71 5.65
N ALA A 92 -3.68 12.74 6.46
CA ALA A 92 -5.02 12.18 6.40
C ALA A 92 -6.05 13.22 6.85
N GLU A 93 -7.08 13.45 6.04
CA GLU A 93 -8.12 14.45 6.31
C GLU A 93 -9.39 13.85 6.92
N THR A 94 -9.47 12.52 7.03
CA THR A 94 -10.63 11.80 7.56
C THR A 94 -10.22 10.73 8.56
N ALA A 95 -11.20 10.26 9.34
CA ALA A 95 -11.03 9.08 10.19
C ALA A 95 -10.59 7.84 9.39
N PRO A 96 -9.81 6.93 9.99
CA PRO A 96 -9.36 5.73 9.31
C PRO A 96 -10.55 4.82 9.07
N LEU A 97 -10.56 4.18 7.91
CA LEU A 97 -11.47 3.08 7.65
C LEU A 97 -11.04 1.81 8.40
N ILE A 98 -9.73 1.66 8.62
CA ILE A 98 -9.12 0.44 9.13
C ILE A 98 -8.25 0.80 10.32
N SER A 99 -8.57 0.23 11.47
CA SER A 99 -7.77 0.38 12.69
C SER A 99 -7.05 -0.89 13.11
N ALA A 100 -7.20 -1.98 12.34
CA ALA A 100 -6.53 -3.24 12.62
C ALA A 100 -5.03 -3.14 12.28
N PRO A 101 -4.15 -3.86 13.01
CA PRO A 101 -2.72 -3.91 12.69
C PRO A 101 -2.45 -4.39 11.27
N VAL A 102 -1.42 -3.84 10.64
CA VAL A 102 -1.01 -4.21 9.27
C VAL A 102 0.44 -4.71 9.27
N ILE A 103 0.71 -5.73 8.48
CA ILE A 103 2.07 -6.14 8.12
C ILE A 103 2.27 -5.78 6.66
N VAL A 104 3.31 -5.01 6.34
CA VAL A 104 3.60 -4.63 4.96
C VAL A 104 4.80 -5.43 4.48
N LEU A 105 4.64 -6.18 3.39
CA LEU A 105 5.74 -6.93 2.76
C LEU A 105 6.42 -6.05 1.72
N VAL A 106 7.74 -5.97 1.79
CA VAL A 106 8.55 -5.11 0.91
C VAL A 106 9.79 -5.85 0.41
N ASN A 107 10.28 -5.46 -0.77
CA ASN A 107 11.56 -5.92 -1.29
C ASN A 107 12.28 -4.81 -2.08
N ASN A 108 13.44 -5.16 -2.66
CA ASN A 108 14.25 -4.23 -3.45
C ASN A 108 13.56 -3.67 -4.72
N SER A 109 12.44 -4.26 -5.14
CA SER A 109 11.61 -3.80 -6.25
C SER A 109 10.41 -2.96 -5.79
N THR A 110 10.16 -2.85 -4.49
CA THR A 110 9.20 -1.89 -3.94
C THR A 110 9.72 -0.47 -4.15
N ALA A 111 9.02 0.36 -4.93
CA ALA A 111 9.50 1.69 -5.30
C ALA A 111 8.39 2.76 -5.31
N SER A 112 8.79 4.04 -5.18
CA SER A 112 7.95 5.21 -5.44
C SER A 112 6.67 5.25 -4.61
N ALA A 113 5.48 5.27 -5.22
CA ALA A 113 4.20 5.32 -4.50
C ALA A 113 4.08 4.22 -3.42
N SER A 114 4.63 3.04 -3.66
CA SER A 114 4.63 1.93 -2.71
C SER A 114 5.50 2.20 -1.49
N GLU A 115 6.63 2.91 -1.67
CA GLU A 115 7.49 3.36 -0.56
C GLU A 115 6.81 4.42 0.30
N ILE A 116 5.99 5.28 -0.33
CA ILE A 116 5.16 6.25 0.40
C ILE A 116 4.11 5.53 1.26
N VAL A 117 3.42 4.53 0.72
CA VAL A 117 2.46 3.73 1.50
C VAL A 117 3.17 3.04 2.67
N ALA A 118 4.28 2.35 2.41
CA ALA A 118 5.03 1.64 3.43
C ALA A 118 5.47 2.57 4.58
N THR A 119 6.08 3.72 4.26
CA THR A 119 6.54 4.68 5.28
C THR A 119 5.41 5.41 5.99
N ALA A 120 4.33 5.77 5.29
CA ALA A 120 3.17 6.38 5.91
C ALA A 120 2.59 5.46 6.99
N LEU A 121 2.43 4.17 6.71
CA LEU A 121 1.89 3.22 7.68
C LEU A 121 2.89 2.91 8.81
N HIS A 122 4.16 2.71 8.46
CA HIS A 122 5.21 2.39 9.43
C HIS A 122 5.48 3.55 10.41
N ASP A 123 5.73 4.75 9.89
CA ASP A 123 6.13 5.89 10.72
C ASP A 123 4.98 6.37 11.63
N ASN A 124 3.72 6.14 11.25
CA ASN A 124 2.54 6.39 12.10
C ASN A 124 2.14 5.19 12.98
N CYS A 125 3.02 4.19 13.13
CA CYS A 125 2.81 3.04 14.01
C CYS A 125 1.56 2.20 13.66
N LYS A 126 1.15 2.19 12.39
CA LYS A 126 0.04 1.35 11.89
C LYS A 126 0.51 0.00 11.37
N ALA A 127 1.77 -0.05 10.92
CA ALA A 127 2.34 -1.25 10.33
C ALA A 127 3.76 -1.54 10.78
N VAL A 128 4.14 -2.82 10.67
CA VAL A 128 5.53 -3.26 10.65
C VAL A 128 5.91 -3.65 9.22
N LEU A 129 7.17 -3.41 8.86
CA LEU A 129 7.73 -3.74 7.55
C LEU A 129 8.50 -5.07 7.62
N VAL A 130 8.23 -5.99 6.69
CA VAL A 130 8.88 -7.30 6.62
C VAL A 130 9.43 -7.54 5.21
N GLY A 131 10.69 -7.97 5.12
CA GLY A 131 11.31 -8.41 3.86
C GLY A 131 12.70 -7.81 3.62
N GLU A 132 12.87 -7.10 2.51
CA GLU A 132 14.16 -6.49 2.14
C GLU A 132 14.03 -4.97 1.98
N ARG A 133 15.18 -4.29 2.05
CA ARG A 133 15.26 -2.85 1.80
C ARG A 133 14.64 -2.49 0.45
N THR A 134 13.85 -1.42 0.42
CA THR A 134 13.18 -0.92 -0.80
C THR A 134 14.14 -0.22 -1.78
N PHE A 135 13.64 0.10 -2.97
CA PHE A 135 14.44 0.63 -4.07
C PHE A 135 15.02 2.03 -3.81
N GLY A 136 14.26 2.94 -3.19
CA GLY A 136 14.66 4.32 -2.93
C GLY A 136 14.34 5.30 -4.06
N LYS A 137 13.13 5.23 -4.64
CA LYS A 137 12.67 6.15 -5.70
C LYS A 137 11.75 7.24 -5.12
N GLY A 138 12.36 8.25 -4.49
CA GLY A 138 11.64 9.31 -3.79
C GLY A 138 11.45 10.63 -4.56
N LEU A 139 11.71 10.70 -5.88
CA LEU A 139 11.68 11.97 -6.62
C LEU A 139 10.32 12.31 -7.23
N ILE A 140 9.97 13.59 -7.21
CA ILE A 140 8.81 14.15 -7.89
C ILE A 140 9.27 14.68 -9.25
N GLN A 141 8.68 14.14 -10.32
CA GLN A 141 8.95 14.57 -11.69
C GLN A 141 7.72 15.25 -12.27
N SER A 142 7.95 16.36 -12.98
CA SER A 142 6.91 17.09 -13.71
C SER A 142 7.28 17.17 -15.19
N VAL A 143 6.27 17.17 -16.05
CA VAL A 143 6.42 17.26 -17.51
C VAL A 143 6.12 18.69 -17.94
N PHE A 144 7.07 19.30 -18.65
CA PHE A 144 6.93 20.63 -19.23
C PHE A 144 6.91 20.51 -20.75
N GLU A 145 5.81 20.95 -21.37
CA GLU A 145 5.70 21.00 -22.83
C GLU A 145 6.50 22.17 -23.40
N LEU A 146 7.24 21.92 -24.48
CA LEU A 146 8.02 22.90 -25.22
C LEU A 146 7.25 23.38 -26.45
N HIS A 147 7.65 24.53 -26.99
CA HIS A 147 6.95 25.17 -28.12
C HIS A 147 6.88 24.34 -29.41
N ASP A 148 7.78 23.36 -29.58
CA ASP A 148 7.82 22.45 -30.73
C ASP A 148 7.00 21.17 -30.51
N GLY A 149 6.26 21.07 -29.39
CA GLY A 149 5.46 19.89 -29.03
C GLY A 149 6.26 18.78 -28.33
N SER A 150 7.56 18.96 -28.10
CA SER A 150 8.33 18.05 -27.27
C SER A 150 8.08 18.26 -25.76
N GLY A 151 8.47 17.28 -24.94
CA GLY A 151 8.28 17.32 -23.48
C GLY A 151 9.60 17.19 -22.73
N LEU A 152 9.77 17.98 -21.68
CA LEU A 152 10.90 17.91 -20.74
C LEU A 152 10.42 17.37 -19.39
N VAL A 153 11.01 16.26 -18.95
CA VAL A 153 10.78 15.72 -17.60
C VAL A 153 11.81 16.31 -16.64
N VAL A 154 11.36 17.08 -15.65
CA VAL A 154 12.23 17.73 -14.67
C VAL A 154 11.90 17.25 -13.27
N THR A 155 12.93 16.92 -12.50
CA THR A 155 12.79 16.69 -11.06
C THR A 155 12.54 18.01 -10.34
N VAL A 156 11.35 18.16 -9.78
CA VAL A 156 10.88 19.40 -9.13
C VAL A 156 10.91 19.33 -7.60
N GLY A 157 11.00 18.12 -7.04
CA GLY A 157 11.09 17.90 -5.61
C GLY A 157 11.32 16.43 -5.24
N LYS A 158 11.11 16.13 -3.98
CA LYS A 158 11.21 14.78 -3.41
C LYS A 158 10.17 14.56 -2.32
N TYR A 159 9.84 13.29 -2.09
CA TYR A 159 9.06 12.83 -0.96
C TYR A 159 9.99 12.55 0.24
N VAL A 160 9.52 12.95 1.41
CA VAL A 160 10.19 12.75 2.69
C VAL A 160 9.19 12.08 3.64
N THR A 161 9.64 11.07 4.39
CA THR A 161 8.77 10.29 5.26
C THR A 161 8.23 11.12 6.44
N PRO A 162 7.19 10.67 7.15
CA PRO A 162 6.70 11.34 8.36
C PRO A 162 7.80 11.53 9.43
N ASN A 163 8.75 10.59 9.54
CA ASN A 163 9.94 10.72 10.39
C ASN A 163 11.08 11.57 9.79
N HIS A 164 10.79 12.35 8.75
CA HIS A 164 11.73 13.26 8.07
C HIS A 164 12.92 12.57 7.39
N MET A 165 12.76 11.32 6.94
CA MET A 165 13.79 10.62 6.18
C MET A 165 13.62 10.83 4.67
N ASP A 166 14.73 10.95 3.95
CA ASP A 166 14.71 11.01 2.49
C ASP A 166 14.61 9.59 1.91
N ILE A 167 13.58 9.33 1.12
CA ILE A 167 13.40 8.04 0.44
C ILE A 167 14.41 7.90 -0.70
N ASN A 168 14.76 8.99 -1.39
CA ASN A 168 15.53 8.92 -2.62
C ASN A 168 16.98 8.46 -2.40
N GLY A 169 17.38 7.39 -3.07
CA GLY A 169 18.71 6.78 -2.96
C GLY A 169 18.94 5.98 -1.66
N ASN A 170 18.07 6.13 -0.66
CA ASN A 170 18.14 5.38 0.58
C ASN A 170 17.17 4.20 0.59
N GLY A 171 15.97 4.32 0.02
CA GLY A 171 14.94 3.33 0.28
C GLY A 171 14.58 3.27 1.77
N ILE A 172 13.93 2.19 2.17
CA ILE A 172 13.36 1.98 3.50
C ILE A 172 13.84 0.62 3.97
N GLU A 173 14.49 0.58 5.14
CA GLU A 173 14.87 -0.68 5.77
C GLU A 173 13.65 -1.30 6.48
N PRO A 174 13.42 -2.62 6.35
CA PRO A 174 12.34 -3.30 7.04
C PRO A 174 12.66 -3.50 8.53
N ASP A 175 11.63 -3.60 9.37
CA ASP A 175 11.79 -3.97 10.78
C ASP A 175 12.33 -5.39 10.94
N PHE A 176 11.89 -6.30 10.06
CA PHE A 176 12.28 -7.70 10.06
C PHE A 176 12.64 -8.19 8.67
N HIS A 177 13.75 -8.91 8.53
CA HIS A 177 14.12 -9.51 7.23
C HIS A 177 13.25 -10.70 6.83
N ASN A 178 12.75 -11.41 7.82
CA ASN A 178 11.80 -12.50 7.67
C ASN A 178 10.76 -12.32 8.76
N PHE A 179 9.58 -12.91 8.59
CA PHE A 179 8.67 -13.04 9.72
C PHE A 179 9.44 -13.62 10.91
N PRO A 180 9.46 -12.96 12.08
CA PRO A 180 10.10 -13.52 13.26
C PRO A 180 9.53 -14.92 13.41
N ALA A 181 10.43 -15.93 13.44
CA ALA A 181 10.05 -17.32 13.29
C ALA A 181 8.80 -17.60 14.13
N TRP A 182 7.72 -17.99 13.47
CA TRP A 182 6.68 -18.76 14.11
C TRP A 182 7.41 -20.01 14.61
N ASN A 183 7.90 -20.00 15.85
CA ASN A 183 8.37 -21.21 16.49
C ASN A 183 7.17 -22.13 16.48
N GLU A 184 7.14 -23.03 15.50
CA GLU A 184 6.20 -24.13 15.27
C GLU A 184 4.93 -24.02 16.11
N PRO A 185 3.78 -23.59 15.56
CA PRO A 185 2.53 -23.94 16.20
C PRO A 185 2.59 -25.46 16.34
N ARG A 186 2.45 -25.98 17.57
CA ARG A 186 2.13 -27.40 17.74
C ARG A 186 0.88 -27.61 16.89
N PHE A 187 1.05 -28.15 15.69
CA PHE A 187 -0.03 -28.50 14.79
C PHE A 187 -0.89 -29.48 15.58
N HIS A 188 -2.00 -28.98 16.13
CA HIS A 188 -3.02 -29.83 16.68
C HIS A 188 -3.64 -30.54 15.47
N PRO A 189 -3.45 -31.87 15.31
CA PRO A 189 -3.76 -32.60 14.08
C PRO A 189 -5.28 -32.71 13.78
N HIS A 190 -6.10 -31.87 14.39
CA HIS A 190 -7.55 -31.85 14.26
C HIS A 190 -8.12 -30.48 13.87
N LEU A 191 -7.27 -29.48 13.59
CA LEU A 191 -7.73 -28.21 13.00
C LEU A 191 -7.48 -28.21 11.49
N THR A 192 -8.42 -28.77 10.73
CA THR A 192 -8.43 -28.62 9.28
C THR A 192 -8.91 -27.21 8.95
N VAL A 193 -8.00 -26.34 8.52
CA VAL A 193 -8.38 -25.08 7.87
C VAL A 193 -8.80 -25.44 6.45
N THR A 194 -10.11 -25.57 6.22
CA THR A 194 -10.66 -25.63 4.87
C THR A 194 -10.59 -24.23 4.27
N ILE A 195 -9.69 -24.03 3.31
CA ILE A 195 -9.71 -22.89 2.39
C ILE A 195 -10.86 -23.18 1.40
N PRO A 196 -11.98 -22.43 1.42
CA PRO A 196 -13.00 -22.61 0.41
C PRO A 196 -12.45 -22.16 -0.94
N GLU A 197 -12.56 -23.04 -1.94
CA GLU A 197 -12.24 -22.72 -3.33
C GLU A 197 -13.11 -21.53 -3.78
N PHE A 198 -12.47 -20.46 -4.21
CA PHE A 198 -13.14 -19.24 -4.66
C PHE A 198 -13.93 -19.54 -5.94
N ARG A 199 -15.26 -19.48 -5.85
CA ARG A 199 -16.15 -19.41 -7.01
C ARG A 199 -16.81 -18.04 -6.97
N PRO A 200 -16.49 -17.12 -7.89
CA PRO A 200 -17.14 -15.81 -7.91
C PRO A 200 -18.63 -16.01 -8.21
N GLU A 201 -19.50 -15.75 -7.24
CA GLU A 201 -20.91 -15.55 -7.52
C GLU A 201 -21.06 -14.19 -8.25
N GLY A 202 -21.57 -14.22 -9.48
CA GLY A 202 -21.86 -13.02 -10.27
C GLY A 202 -20.82 -12.61 -11.32
N ALA A 203 -19.80 -13.43 -11.61
CA ALA A 203 -18.89 -13.16 -12.73
C ALA A 203 -19.55 -13.26 -14.12
N ASP A 204 -20.75 -13.85 -14.21
CA ASP A 204 -21.51 -13.96 -15.45
C ASP A 204 -22.36 -12.70 -15.76
N ASP A 205 -22.60 -11.83 -14.78
CA ASP A 205 -23.56 -10.71 -14.91
C ASP A 205 -22.94 -9.38 -15.38
N LEU A 206 -21.63 -9.32 -15.63
CA LEU A 206 -20.96 -8.12 -16.18
C LEU A 206 -20.45 -8.29 -17.62
N ILE A 207 -20.79 -9.39 -18.30
CA ILE A 207 -20.53 -9.60 -19.75
C ILE A 207 -21.83 -9.39 -20.58
N GLY A 208 -22.86 -8.78 -19.99
CA GLY A 208 -24.20 -8.63 -20.57
C GLY A 208 -24.56 -7.25 -21.12
N LEU A 209 -23.60 -6.37 -21.43
CA LEU A 209 -23.93 -5.13 -22.16
C LEU A 209 -24.08 -5.44 -23.66
N PRO A 210 -25.24 -5.16 -24.29
CA PRO A 210 -25.42 -5.43 -25.71
C PRO A 210 -24.51 -4.55 -26.55
N ILE A 211 -23.58 -5.19 -27.25
CA ILE A 211 -22.96 -4.67 -28.47
C ILE A 211 -24.05 -4.55 -29.53
N ASP A 212 -24.59 -3.35 -29.69
CA ASP A 212 -25.57 -3.07 -30.75
C ASP A 212 -24.85 -3.10 -32.11
N SER A 213 -24.97 -4.25 -32.78
CA SER A 213 -24.48 -4.47 -34.13
C SER A 213 -25.54 -4.06 -35.15
N GLN A 214 -25.65 -2.76 -35.43
CA GLN A 214 -26.25 -2.18 -36.63
C GLN A 214 -25.46 -0.89 -36.90
N THR A 215 -24.57 -0.79 -37.90
CA THR A 215 -24.98 -0.40 -39.26
C THR A 215 -23.79 -0.65 -40.21
N GLN A 216 -23.94 -1.60 -41.13
CA GLN A 216 -23.34 -1.51 -42.46
C GLN A 216 -24.48 -1.20 -43.44
N SER A 217 -24.51 0.03 -43.95
CA SER A 217 -24.98 0.40 -45.30
C SER A 217 -24.57 1.85 -45.56
#